data_AF-A0A341B4J0-F1
#
_entry.id   AF-A0A341B4J0-F1
#
_cell.length_a   1.000
_cell.length_b   1.000
_cell.length_c   1.000
_cell.angle_alpha   90.00
_cell.angle_beta   90.00
_cell.angle_gamma   90.00
#
_symmetry.space_group_name_H-M   'P 1'
#
loop_
_entity.id
_entity.type
_entity.pdbx_description
1 polymer ?
#
loop_
_entity_poly.entity_id
_entity_poly.type
_entity_poly.pdbx_seq_one_letter_code
_entity_poly.pdbx_strand_id
1 'polypeptide(L)'
;MSHSPKTSVTGVPKSDSPRLGKGHKVHLSNAIKTKGKQQNNKDISAHTIQRVWLSHLDKSMFQLLKCTICAAEHHVTHEILKKVNPLEAELVKDPCLKCKVRFRFSGETFPPFIVFKIFLHTEGLGYKYFSGKNLLKPS
;
A
#
# COMPACT_ATOMS: atom_id res chain seq x y z
N MET A 1 -63.21 32.69 -74.01
CA MET A 1 -62.09 32.13 -73.21
C MET A 1 -60.83 32.84 -73.65
N SER A 2 -60.51 33.89 -72.90
CA SER A 2 -59.33 34.76 -72.92
C SER A 2 -58.05 33.93 -72.71
N HIS A 3 -56.84 34.27 -73.18
CA HIS A 3 -56.11 35.53 -73.04
C HIS A 3 -54.96 35.65 -74.06
N SER A 4 -54.69 36.90 -74.44
CA SER A 4 -53.44 37.45 -75.02
C SER A 4 -52.73 38.27 -73.91
N PRO A 5 -51.55 38.91 -74.09
CA PRO A 5 -50.30 38.55 -74.81
C PRO A 5 -48.98 39.04 -74.08
N LYS A 6 -47.85 38.97 -74.82
CA LYS A 6 -46.67 39.89 -74.85
C LYS A 6 -45.40 39.66 -73.98
N THR A 7 -44.29 39.75 -74.74
CA THR A 7 -42.84 39.93 -74.53
C THR A 7 -42.33 40.90 -73.45
N SER A 8 -41.13 40.66 -72.91
CA SER A 8 -40.03 41.66 -72.81
C SER A 8 -38.67 41.04 -72.42
N VAL A 9 -37.60 41.66 -72.93
CA VAL A 9 -36.17 41.42 -72.64
C VAL A 9 -35.65 42.59 -71.77
N THR A 10 -34.61 42.33 -70.96
CA THR A 10 -33.59 43.27 -70.39
C THR A 10 -33.63 43.47 -68.87
N GLY A 11 -32.45 43.31 -68.23
CA GLY A 11 -32.08 44.07 -67.02
C GLY A 11 -31.52 43.25 -65.85
N VAL A 12 -30.21 43.36 -65.61
CA VAL A 12 -29.55 43.00 -64.33
C VAL A 12 -29.74 44.15 -63.34
N PRO A 13 -29.93 43.87 -62.03
CA PRO A 13 -29.08 44.51 -61.02
C PRO A 13 -28.58 43.56 -59.90
N LYS A 14 -27.38 43.82 -59.40
CA LYS A 14 -26.79 43.27 -58.17
C LYS A 14 -27.46 43.87 -56.93
N SER A 15 -27.64 43.11 -55.84
CA SER A 15 -27.52 43.62 -54.45
C SER A 15 -27.33 42.53 -53.38
N ASP A 16 -26.20 42.61 -52.67
CA ASP A 16 -25.98 42.56 -51.22
C ASP A 16 -26.52 41.44 -50.28
N SER A 17 -25.57 40.60 -49.80
CA SER A 17 -25.34 40.11 -48.41
C SER A 17 -26.36 39.15 -47.72
N PRO A 18 -26.00 38.23 -46.75
CA PRO A 18 -24.97 38.38 -45.70
C PRO A 18 -24.03 37.19 -45.40
N ARG A 19 -23.04 37.54 -44.56
CA ARG A 19 -22.04 36.74 -43.84
C ARG A 19 -22.64 35.56 -43.07
N LEU A 20 -21.85 34.50 -42.82
CA LEU A 20 -21.32 34.11 -41.49
C LEU A 20 -20.83 32.64 -41.51
N GLY A 21 -19.59 32.43 -41.04
CA GLY A 21 -18.87 31.17 -41.17
C GLY A 21 -19.51 29.96 -40.47
N LYS A 22 -19.46 28.81 -41.14
CA LYS A 22 -19.64 27.51 -40.51
C LYS A 22 -18.30 27.05 -39.95
N GLY A 23 -18.07 27.40 -38.68
CA GLY A 23 -16.97 26.82 -37.91
C GLY A 23 -17.20 25.33 -37.70
N HIS A 24 -16.26 24.50 -38.17
CA HIS A 24 -16.13 23.12 -37.73
C HIS A 24 -15.78 23.08 -36.23
N LYS A 25 -16.80 22.99 -35.37
CA LYS A 25 -16.64 22.88 -33.91
C LYS A 25 -17.31 21.63 -33.38
N VAL A 26 -16.88 20.43 -33.81
CA VAL A 26 -17.43 19.17 -33.26
C VAL A 26 -16.35 18.13 -32.91
N HIS A 27 -15.08 18.27 -33.31
CA HIS A 27 -14.08 17.23 -33.06
C HIS A 27 -13.22 17.41 -31.78
N LEU A 28 -13.24 18.58 -31.13
CA LEU A 28 -12.33 18.87 -30.01
C LEU A 28 -12.78 18.25 -28.67
N SER A 29 -14.10 18.20 -28.41
CA SER A 29 -14.66 17.77 -27.12
C SER A 29 -14.49 16.28 -26.85
N ASN A 30 -14.55 15.44 -27.89
CA ASN A 30 -14.33 14.01 -27.75
C ASN A 30 -12.84 13.69 -27.55
N ALA A 31 -11.93 14.37 -28.26
CA ALA A 31 -10.49 14.16 -28.08
C ALA A 31 -10.01 14.52 -26.66
N ILE A 32 -10.53 15.59 -26.06
CA ILE A 32 -10.20 15.99 -24.68
C ILE A 32 -10.69 14.94 -23.67
N LYS A 33 -11.91 14.42 -23.85
CA LYS A 33 -12.47 13.38 -22.99
C LYS A 33 -11.68 12.05 -23.09
N THR A 34 -11.27 11.65 -24.29
CA THR A 34 -10.48 10.43 -24.50
C THR A 34 -9.07 10.56 -23.92
N LYS A 35 -8.43 11.73 -24.04
CA LYS A 35 -7.12 12.00 -23.42
C LYS A 35 -7.18 11.96 -21.89
N GLY A 36 -8.22 12.54 -21.28
CA GLY A 36 -8.43 12.46 -19.82
C GLY A 36 -8.66 11.03 -19.33
N LYS A 37 -9.44 10.22 -20.07
CA LYS A 37 -9.67 8.81 -19.75
C LYS A 37 -8.41 7.96 -19.93
N GLN A 38 -7.62 8.22 -20.97
CA GLN A 38 -6.35 7.51 -21.20
C GLN A 38 -5.28 7.89 -20.16
N GLN A 39 -5.24 9.15 -19.73
CA GLN A 39 -4.36 9.59 -18.65
C GLN A 39 -4.72 8.91 -17.33
N ASN A 40 -6.01 8.90 -16.96
CA ASN A 40 -6.50 8.19 -15.78
C ASN A 40 -6.13 6.68 -15.83
N ASN A 41 -6.28 6.03 -16.98
CA ASN A 41 -5.86 4.63 -17.13
C ASN A 41 -4.35 4.44 -16.90
N LYS A 42 -3.50 5.35 -17.41
CA LYS A 42 -2.06 5.31 -17.17
C LYS A 42 -1.73 5.50 -15.69
N ASP A 43 -2.42 6.41 -15.02
CA ASP A 43 -2.22 6.69 -13.59
C ASP A 43 -2.64 5.47 -12.75
N ILE A 44 -3.76 4.82 -13.08
CA ILE A 44 -4.20 3.57 -12.44
C ILE A 44 -3.17 2.46 -12.65
N SER A 45 -2.66 2.30 -13.87
CA SER A 45 -1.61 1.32 -14.17
C SER A 45 -0.33 1.61 -13.39
N ALA A 46 0.13 2.86 -13.37
CA ALA A 46 1.31 3.28 -12.62
C ALA A 46 1.15 3.02 -11.11
N HIS A 47 0.02 3.39 -10.52
CA HIS A 47 -0.29 3.10 -9.12
C HIS A 47 -0.33 1.60 -8.82
N THR A 48 -0.80 0.79 -9.76
CA THR A 48 -0.81 -0.67 -9.60
C THR A 48 0.61 -1.22 -9.58
N ILE A 49 1.45 -0.80 -10.53
CA ILE A 49 2.87 -1.17 -10.57
C ILE A 49 3.58 -0.75 -9.28
N GLN A 50 3.39 0.49 -8.84
CA GLN A 50 3.98 1.01 -7.61
C GLN A 50 3.55 0.18 -6.39
N ARG A 51 2.27 -0.12 -6.23
CA ARG A 51 1.78 -0.93 -5.11
C ARG A 51 2.36 -2.35 -5.11
N VAL A 52 2.45 -2.97 -6.29
CA VAL A 52 3.05 -4.30 -6.42
C VAL A 52 4.54 -4.26 -6.07
N TRP A 53 5.26 -3.23 -6.53
CA TRP A 53 6.67 -3.03 -6.21
C TRP A 53 6.91 -2.84 -4.72
N LEU A 54 6.15 -1.96 -4.07
CA LEU A 54 6.23 -1.75 -2.62
C LEU A 54 5.91 -3.05 -1.85
N SER A 55 4.87 -3.77 -2.25
CA SER A 55 4.55 -5.07 -1.63
C SER A 55 5.66 -6.10 -1.80
N HIS A 56 6.36 -6.09 -2.95
CA HIS A 56 7.51 -6.96 -3.16
C HIS A 56 8.67 -6.60 -2.20
N LEU A 57 8.96 -5.31 -2.04
CA LEU A 57 9.97 -4.85 -1.09
C LEU A 57 9.63 -5.23 0.35
N ASP A 58 8.37 -5.03 0.77
CA ASP A 58 7.91 -5.38 2.12
C ASP A 58 8.07 -6.89 2.39
N LYS A 59 7.70 -7.73 1.41
CA LYS A 59 7.87 -9.20 1.51
C LYS A 59 9.34 -9.60 1.62
N SER A 60 10.21 -8.98 0.81
CA SER A 60 11.65 -9.24 0.85
C SER A 60 12.25 -8.83 2.19
N MET A 61 11.87 -7.66 2.72
CA MET A 61 12.31 -7.22 4.05
C MET A 61 11.75 -8.11 5.17
N PHE A 62 10.50 -8.58 5.07
CA PHE A 62 9.94 -9.52 6.02
C PHE A 62 10.71 -10.84 6.06
N GLN A 63 11.13 -11.38 4.91
CA GLN A 63 11.94 -12.59 4.85
C GLN A 63 13.28 -12.40 5.57
N LEU A 64 13.96 -11.27 5.32
CA LEU A 64 15.20 -10.92 6.02
C LEU A 64 14.99 -10.80 7.53
N LEU A 65 13.95 -10.07 7.94
CA LEU A 65 13.59 -9.90 9.35
C LEU A 65 13.32 -11.26 10.01
N LYS A 66 12.58 -12.15 9.35
CA LYS A 66 12.27 -13.49 9.85
C LYS A 66 13.54 -14.29 10.13
N CYS A 67 14.47 -14.33 9.17
CA CYS A 67 15.74 -15.02 9.33
C CYS A 67 16.58 -14.38 10.45
N THR A 68 16.63 -13.05 10.49
CA THR A 68 17.38 -12.28 11.52
C THR A 68 16.87 -12.59 12.92
N ILE A 69 15.55 -12.58 13.11
CA ILE A 69 14.94 -12.90 14.40
C ILE A 69 15.19 -14.35 14.79
N CYS A 70 15.02 -15.30 13.87
CA CYS A 70 15.31 -16.70 14.17
C CYS A 70 16.78 -16.88 14.59
N ALA A 71 17.73 -16.22 13.93
CA ALA A 71 19.13 -16.25 14.35
C ALA A 71 19.32 -15.61 15.74
N ALA A 72 18.63 -14.49 16.00
CA ALA A 72 18.69 -13.79 17.27
C ALA A 72 18.19 -14.64 18.44
N GLU A 73 17.10 -15.41 18.25
CA GLU A 73 16.55 -16.33 19.25
C GLU A 73 17.59 -17.34 19.75
N HIS A 74 18.49 -17.81 18.87
CA HIS A 74 19.44 -18.87 19.21
C HIS A 74 20.80 -18.34 19.71
N HIS A 75 21.23 -17.16 19.26
CA HIS A 75 22.62 -16.72 19.46
C HIS A 75 22.78 -15.49 20.36
N VAL A 76 21.80 -14.58 20.38
CA VAL A 76 21.97 -13.25 21.03
C VAL A 76 20.79 -12.85 21.92
N THR A 77 19.88 -13.77 22.22
CA THR A 77 18.69 -13.53 23.06
C THR A 77 19.02 -12.81 24.37
N HIS A 78 19.98 -13.32 25.14
CA HIS A 78 20.35 -12.72 26.44
C HIS A 78 20.86 -11.29 26.27
N GLU A 79 21.74 -11.04 25.29
CA GLU A 79 22.30 -9.71 25.05
C GLU A 79 21.24 -8.70 24.60
N ILE A 80 20.26 -9.15 23.82
CA ILE A 80 19.11 -8.32 23.44
C ILE A 80 18.28 -8.01 24.69
N LEU A 81 17.90 -9.04 25.47
CA LEU A 81 17.11 -8.86 26.70
C LEU A 81 17.81 -7.95 27.70
N LYS A 82 19.13 -8.09 27.88
CA LYS A 82 19.91 -7.22 28.78
C LYS A 82 19.81 -5.74 28.42
N LYS A 83 19.67 -5.42 27.12
CA LYS A 83 19.50 -4.04 26.65
C LYS A 83 18.06 -3.54 26.76
N VAL A 84 17.06 -4.39 26.52
CA VAL A 84 15.64 -3.97 26.50
C VAL A 84 14.92 -4.12 27.83
N ASN A 85 15.27 -5.15 28.61
CA ASN A 85 14.71 -5.46 29.92
C ASN A 85 15.70 -6.32 30.74
N PRO A 86 16.61 -5.69 31.49
CA PRO A 86 17.65 -6.38 32.27
C PRO A 86 17.12 -7.41 33.27
N LEU A 87 15.97 -7.14 33.91
CA LEU A 87 15.39 -8.04 34.92
C LEU A 87 14.95 -9.38 34.32
N GLU A 88 14.32 -9.34 33.15
CA GLU A 88 13.95 -10.57 32.44
C GLU A 88 15.20 -11.28 31.85
N ALA A 89 16.27 -10.54 31.58
CA ALA A 89 17.53 -11.12 31.11
C ALA A 89 18.22 -11.94 32.22
N GLU A 90 18.24 -11.43 33.44
CA GLU A 90 18.76 -12.15 34.62
C GLU A 90 17.98 -13.44 34.86
N LEU A 91 16.65 -13.37 34.75
CA LEU A 91 15.77 -14.52 34.90
C LEU A 91 16.03 -15.62 33.86
N VAL A 92 16.24 -15.25 32.60
CA VAL A 92 16.53 -16.20 31.52
C VAL A 92 17.93 -16.80 31.65
N LYS A 93 18.85 -16.12 32.33
CA LYS A 93 20.21 -16.61 32.59
C LYS A 93 20.25 -17.66 33.70
N ASP A 94 19.23 -17.74 34.55
CA ASP A 94 19.16 -18.69 35.65
C ASP A 94 19.10 -20.15 35.13
N PRO A 95 20.13 -20.98 35.40
CA PRO A 95 20.15 -22.38 34.95
C PRO A 95 19.07 -23.26 35.58
N CYS A 96 18.54 -22.89 36.75
CA CYS A 96 17.47 -23.62 37.42
C CYS A 96 16.13 -23.47 36.67
N LEU A 97 15.97 -22.38 35.91
CA LEU A 97 14.77 -22.10 35.13
C LEU A 97 15.06 -22.42 33.67
N LYS A 98 14.62 -23.60 33.21
CA LYS A 98 14.71 -23.98 31.79
C LYS A 98 13.79 -23.08 30.94
N CYS A 99 14.25 -21.88 30.63
CA CYS A 99 13.50 -20.85 29.92
C CYS A 99 13.82 -20.86 28.42
N LYS A 100 12.80 -20.66 27.59
CA LYS A 100 12.93 -20.42 26.15
C LYS A 100 12.29 -19.08 25.80
N VAL A 101 13.08 -18.20 25.21
CA VAL A 101 12.59 -16.91 24.71
C VAL A 101 12.24 -17.06 23.24
N ARG A 102 11.13 -16.46 22.82
CA ARG A 102 10.80 -16.30 21.41
C ARG A 102 10.48 -14.85 21.09
N PHE A 103 11.05 -14.36 20.01
CA PHE A 103 10.75 -13.06 19.44
C PHE A 103 9.62 -13.22 18.43
N ARG A 104 8.70 -12.25 18.39
CA ARG A 104 7.53 -12.26 17.52
C ARG A 104 7.37 -10.90 16.87
N PHE A 105 6.93 -10.92 15.63
CA PHE A 105 6.41 -9.73 14.97
C PHE A 105 5.04 -9.39 15.54
N SER A 106 4.79 -8.11 15.73
CA SER A 106 3.53 -7.55 16.18
C SER A 106 3.28 -6.22 15.47
N GLY A 107 2.04 -5.76 15.51
CA GLY A 107 1.58 -4.56 14.81
C GLY A 107 0.62 -4.84 13.67
N GLU A 108 -0.20 -3.85 13.35
CA GLU A 108 -1.25 -3.92 12.34
C GLU A 108 -0.75 -3.52 10.94
N THR A 109 0.33 -2.74 10.90
CA THR A 109 0.93 -2.21 9.68
C THR A 109 2.41 -2.54 9.61
N PHE A 110 2.94 -2.53 8.39
CA PHE A 110 4.35 -2.81 8.11
C PHE A 110 5.19 -1.51 8.16
N PRO A 111 6.44 -1.54 8.64
CA PRO A 111 7.17 -2.69 9.20
C PRO A 111 6.67 -3.08 10.61
N PRO A 112 6.67 -4.39 10.95
CA PRO A 112 6.21 -4.84 12.26
C PRO A 112 7.20 -4.44 13.36
N PHE A 113 6.68 -4.21 14.57
CA PHE A 113 7.51 -4.13 15.76
C PHE A 113 7.77 -5.54 16.33
N ILE A 114 8.86 -5.67 17.07
CA ILE A 114 9.29 -6.95 17.64
C ILE A 114 8.95 -6.96 19.13
N VAL A 115 8.24 -8.01 19.56
CA VAL A 115 7.98 -8.31 20.97
C VAL A 115 8.63 -9.63 21.35
N PHE A 116 8.81 -9.89 22.64
CA PHE A 116 9.34 -11.18 23.11
C PHE A 116 8.37 -11.85 24.07
N LYS A 117 8.40 -13.18 24.09
CA LYS A 117 7.65 -14.02 25.04
C LYS A 117 8.59 -15.06 25.64
N ILE A 118 8.57 -15.18 26.96
CA ILE A 118 9.35 -16.15 27.73
C ILE A 118 8.44 -17.33 28.08
N PHE A 119 8.94 -18.53 27.83
CA PHE A 119 8.27 -19.79 28.14
C PHE A 119 9.13 -20.58 29.13
N LEU A 120 8.53 -21.15 30.17
CA LEU A 120 9.20 -22.21 30.91
C LEU A 120 8.96 -23.54 30.23
N HIS A 121 10.03 -24.30 30.13
CA HIS A 121 9.99 -25.71 29.80
C HIS A 121 9.64 -26.49 31.07
N THR A 122 8.37 -26.82 31.25
CA THR A 122 7.95 -27.78 32.28
C THR A 122 8.16 -29.16 31.70
N GLU A 123 9.06 -29.95 32.28
CA GLU A 123 9.51 -31.28 31.83
C GLU A 123 8.38 -32.26 31.48
N GLY A 124 7.79 -32.11 30.28
CA GLY A 124 6.72 -32.98 29.78
C GLY A 124 5.28 -32.46 29.88
N LEU A 125 5.02 -31.31 30.53
CA LEU A 125 3.66 -30.74 30.69
C LEU A 125 3.35 -29.56 29.76
N GLY A 126 4.27 -29.26 28.82
CA GLY A 126 4.12 -28.19 27.84
C GLY A 126 4.73 -26.86 28.29
N TYR A 127 4.45 -25.80 27.52
CA TYR A 127 5.02 -24.47 27.75
C TYR A 127 4.03 -23.57 28.50
N LYS A 128 4.41 -23.08 29.69
CA LYS A 128 3.64 -22.07 30.44
C LYS A 128 4.22 -20.68 30.20
N TYR A 129 3.35 -19.68 30.05
CA TYR A 129 3.77 -18.28 29.97
C TYR A 129 4.35 -17.81 31.31
N PHE A 130 5.43 -17.05 31.25
CA PHE A 130 6.16 -16.59 32.43
C PHE A 130 6.64 -15.15 32.26
N SER A 131 6.67 -14.40 33.36
CA SER A 131 7.28 -13.07 33.46
C SER A 131 7.81 -12.85 34.87
N GLY A 132 9.00 -12.24 34.98
CA GLY A 132 9.64 -11.90 36.25
C GLY A 132 8.77 -11.03 37.18
N LYS A 133 7.85 -10.23 36.63
CA LYS A 133 6.93 -9.38 37.42
C LYS A 133 6.02 -10.16 38.38
N ASN A 134 5.76 -11.42 38.08
CA ASN A 134 4.86 -12.27 38.88
C ASN A 134 5.62 -13.15 39.89
N LEU A 135 6.94 -13.32 39.73
CA LEU A 135 7.75 -14.23 40.53
C LEU A 135 8.28 -13.56 41.81
N LEU A 136 8.61 -12.26 41.74
CA LEU A 136 9.27 -11.54 42.83
C LEU A 136 8.30 -10.81 43.76
N LYS A 137 6.99 -11.11 43.71
CA LYS A 137 6.07 -10.56 44.70
C LYS A 137 6.22 -11.36 46.00
N PRO A 138 6.56 -10.72 47.13
CA PRO A 138 6.41 -11.36 48.42
C PRO A 138 4.93 -11.65 48.66
N SER A 139 4.64 -12.83 49.23
CA SER A 139 3.30 -13.23 49.67
C SER A 139 2.74 -12.28 50.73
#